data_AF-A0A2V9PXE1-F1
#
_entry.id   AF-A0A2V9PXE1-F1
#
_cell.length_a   1.000
_cell.length_b   1.000
_cell.length_c   1.000
_cell.angle_alpha   90.00
_cell.angle_beta   90.00
_cell.angle_gamma   90.00
#
_symmetry.space_group_name_H-M   'P 1'
#
loop_
_entity.id
_entity.type
_entity.pdbx_description
1 polymer ?
#
loop_
_entity_poly.entity_id
_entity_poly.type
_entity_poly.pdbx_seq_one_letter_code
_entity_poly.pdbx_strand_id
1 'polypeptide(L)' 'MSLTAIDWAVIIGYLLVNLAIGIYYRRRASGNTEEFFVSGRDVSWWLAGTSMVATTFAADTPLFVCGVVARQGIAGNW' A
#
# COMPACT_ATOMS: atom_id res chain seq x y z
N MET A 1 -16.91 17.25 9.88
CA MET A 1 -17.47 15.89 9.76
C MET A 1 -16.98 15.08 10.95
N SER A 2 -17.86 14.35 11.62
CA SER A 2 -17.50 13.48 12.75
C SER A 2 -17.39 12.05 12.24
N LEU A 3 -16.31 11.35 12.61
CA LEU A 3 -16.12 9.94 12.29
C LEU A 3 -17.06 9.09 13.16
N THR A 4 -17.77 8.17 12.53
CA THR A 4 -18.63 7.23 13.24
C THR A 4 -17.80 6.14 13.91
N ALA A 5 -18.41 5.39 14.83
CA ALA A 5 -17.75 4.25 15.46
C ALA A 5 -17.35 3.16 14.44
N ILE A 6 -18.11 3.03 13.34
CA ILE A 6 -17.81 2.07 12.27
C ILE A 6 -16.54 2.51 11.52
N ASP A 7 -16.39 3.80 11.23
CA ASP A 7 -15.20 4.33 10.55
C ASP A 7 -13.93 4.03 11.36
N TRP A 8 -13.99 4.28 12.68
CA TRP A 8 -12.90 3.94 13.59
C TRP A 8 -12.59 2.45 13.63
N ALA A 9 -13.62 1.60 13.66
CA ALA A 9 -13.43 0.15 13.64
C ALA A 9 -12.70 -0.31 12.36
N VAL A 10 -13.05 0.26 11.20
CA VAL A 10 -12.38 -0.04 9.92
C VAL A 10 -10.93 0.43 9.93
N ILE A 11 -10.66 1.65 10.39
CA ILE A 11 -9.30 2.21 10.48
C ILE A 11 -8.42 1.33 11.37
N ILE A 12 -8.88 1.03 12.59
CA ILE A 12 -8.13 0.21 13.55
C ILE A 12 -7.94 -1.20 12.98
N GLY A 13 -8.98 -1.81 12.41
CA GLY A 13 -8.89 -3.13 11.79
C GLY A 13 -7.84 -3.18 10.68
N TYR A 14 -7.84 -2.20 9.78
CA TYR A 14 -6.85 -2.09 8.70
C TYR A 14 -5.42 -1.97 9.24
N LEU A 15 -5.18 -1.12 10.24
CA LEU A 15 -3.86 -0.96 10.85
C LEU A 15 -3.38 -2.23 11.56
N LEU A 16 -4.29 -2.93 12.26
CA LEU A 16 -3.98 -4.19 12.92
C LEU A 16 -3.62 -5.29 11.92
N VAL A 17 -4.33 -5.38 10.78
CA VAL A 17 -4.00 -6.34 9.72
C VAL A 17 -2.59 -6.07 9.16
N ASN A 18 -2.25 -4.82 8.85
CA ASN A 18 -0.92 -4.46 8.37
C ASN A 18 0.18 -4.82 9.40
N LEU A 19 -0.05 -4.47 10.67
CA LEU A 19 0.89 -4.79 11.74
C LEU A 19 1.06 -6.30 11.93
N ALA A 20 -0.04 -7.07 11.87
CA ALA A 20 -0.02 -8.51 12.00
C ALA A 20 0.81 -9.17 10.88
N ILE A 21 0.65 -8.72 9.63
CA ILE A 21 1.46 -9.19 8.50
C ILE A 21 2.95 -8.90 8.74
N GLY A 22 3.29 -7.69 9.19
CA GLY A 22 4.67 -7.33 9.51
C GLY A 22 5.29 -8.20 10.61
N ILE A 23 4.53 -8.46 11.68
CA ILE A 23 4.97 -9.34 12.77
C ILE A 23 5.15 -10.78 12.29
N TYR A 24 4.23 -11.28 11.46
CA TYR A 24 4.28 -12.63 10.89
C TYR A 24 5.55 -12.84 10.06
N TYR A 25 5.90 -11.89 9.19
CA TYR A 25 7.10 -11.98 8.34
C TYR A 25 8.40 -11.55 9.02
N ARG A 26 8.35 -10.93 10.21
CA ARG A 26 9.53 -10.42 10.93
C ARG A 26 10.65 -11.46 11.05
N ARG A 27 10.32 -12.69 11.47
CA ARG A 27 11.34 -13.75 11.69
C ARG A 27 12.05 -14.15 10.40
N ARG A 28 11.29 -14.21 9.29
CA ARG A 28 11.81 -14.52 7.96
C ARG A 28 12.73 -13.39 7.48
N ALA A 29 12.24 -12.16 7.52
CA ALA A 29 13.01 -10.98 7.10
C ALA A 29 14.28 -10.74 7.93
N SER A 30 14.32 -11.14 9.21
CA SER A 30 15.50 -10.99 10.06
C SER A 30 16.57 -12.08 9.89
N GLY A 31 16.34 -13.09 9.05
CA GLY A 31 17.24 -14.22 8.89
C GLY A 31 18.58 -13.86 8.24
N ASN A 32 18.54 -13.09 7.15
CA ASN A 32 19.74 -12.59 6.46
C ASN A 32 19.37 -11.43 5.50
N THR A 33 20.39 -10.81 4.92
CA THR A 33 20.27 -9.69 3.97
C THR A 33 19.52 -10.04 2.68
N GLU A 34 19.66 -11.27 2.18
CA GLU A 34 18.94 -11.73 0.98
C GLU A 34 17.44 -11.84 1.23
N GLU A 35 17.04 -12.37 2.39
CA GLU A 35 15.63 -12.46 2.78
C GLU A 35 15.02 -11.08 3.02
N PHE A 36 15.80 -10.15 3.56
CA PHE A 36 15.35 -8.78 3.82
C PHE A 36 15.15 -7.96 2.53
N PHE A 37 16.09 -8.02 1.58
CA PHE A 37 16.04 -7.16 0.39
C PHE A 37 15.35 -7.78 -0.83
N VAL A 38 15.48 -9.10 -1.02
CA VAL A 38 14.95 -9.79 -2.20
C VAL A 38 13.99 -10.93 -1.86
N SER A 39 13.65 -11.11 -0.58
CA SER A 39 12.72 -12.16 -0.11
C SER A 39 13.11 -13.56 -0.63
N GLY A 40 14.41 -13.86 -0.64
CA GLY A 40 14.94 -15.13 -1.12
C GLY A 40 14.70 -15.38 -2.61
N ARG A 41 14.37 -14.33 -3.39
CA ARG A 41 13.99 -14.38 -4.81
C ARG A 41 12.78 -15.28 -5.11
N ASP A 42 11.94 -15.52 -4.11
CA ASP A 42 10.77 -16.41 -4.18
C ASP A 42 9.44 -15.62 -4.31
N VAL A 43 9.52 -14.34 -4.67
CA VAL A 43 8.34 -13.49 -4.84
C VAL A 43 7.71 -13.76 -6.20
N SER A 44 6.46 -14.20 -6.19
CA SER A 44 5.68 -14.36 -7.42
C SER A 44 5.54 -13.04 -8.20
N TRP A 45 5.55 -13.14 -9.53
CA TRP A 45 5.56 -11.98 -10.42
C TRP A 45 4.41 -11.00 -10.18
N TRP A 46 3.21 -11.51 -9.84
CA TRP A 46 2.04 -10.68 -9.61
C TRP A 46 2.13 -9.93 -8.29
N LEU A 47 2.74 -10.53 -7.26
CA LEU A 47 2.97 -9.88 -5.97
C LEU A 47 4.03 -8.77 -6.13
N ALA A 48 5.10 -9.04 -6.89
CA ALA A 48 6.10 -8.03 -7.22
C ALA A 48 5.50 -6.88 -8.05
N GLY A 49 4.73 -7.20 -9.10
CA GLY A 49 4.06 -6.22 -9.96
C GLY A 49 3.09 -5.31 -9.19
N THR A 50 2.22 -5.91 -8.37
CA THR A 50 1.27 -5.16 -7.54
C THR A 50 1.97 -4.29 -6.50
N SER A 51 3.04 -4.78 -5.87
CA SER A 51 3.84 -3.99 -4.92
C SER A 51 4.47 -2.76 -5.58
N MET A 52 5.00 -2.90 -6.80
CA MET A 52 5.57 -1.76 -7.53
C MET A 52 4.52 -0.69 -7.80
N VAL A 53 3.34 -1.07 -8.32
CA VAL A 53 2.24 -0.13 -8.58
C VAL A 53 1.76 0.53 -7.30
N ALA A 54 1.57 -0.24 -6.22
CA ALA A 54 1.14 0.27 -4.93
C ALA A 54 2.15 1.27 -4.32
N THR A 55 3.45 1.07 -4.54
CA THR A 55 4.50 1.96 -4.04
C THR A 55 4.49 3.31 -4.75
N THR A 56 4.18 3.33 -6.06
CA THR A 56 4.06 4.57 -6.83
C THR A 56 2.73 5.30 -6.57
N PHE A 57 1.66 4.57 -6.21
CA PHE A 57 0.37 5.14 -5.84
C PHE A 57 0.33 5.55 -4.36
N ALA A 58 1.01 6.66 -4.04
CA ALA A 58 0.92 7.27 -2.73
C ALA A 58 -0.49 7.82 -2.44
N ALA A 59 -0.82 8.01 -1.16
CA ALA A 59 -2.17 8.39 -0.70
C ALA A 59 -2.68 9.72 -1.28
N ASP A 60 -1.77 10.60 -1.70
CA ASP A 60 -2.03 11.90 -2.32
C ASP A 60 -2.32 11.80 -3.83
N THR A 61 -1.89 10.73 -4.50
CA THR A 61 -1.97 10.57 -5.95
C THR A 61 -3.43 10.59 -6.45
N PRO A 62 -4.38 9.84 -5.86
CA PRO A 62 -5.78 9.92 -6.28
C PRO A 62 -6.38 11.32 -6.07
N LEU A 63 -6.01 12.00 -4.99
CA LEU A 63 -6.50 13.35 -4.71
C LEU A 63 -6.03 14.34 -5.79
N PHE A 64 -4.75 14.26 -6.17
CA PHE A 64 -4.17 15.05 -7.25
C PHE A 64 -4.86 14.74 -8.59
N VAL A 65 -4.93 13.47 -8.98
CA VAL A 65 -5.51 13.05 -10.26
C VAL A 65 -6.97 13.48 -10.37
N CYS A 66 -7.79 13.26 -9.33
CA CYS A 66 -9.17 13.74 -9.30
C CYS A 66 -9.25 15.27 -9.46
N GLY A 67 -8.35 16.01 -8.81
CA GLY A 67 -8.28 17.46 -8.93
C GLY A 67 -7.91 17.93 -10.34
N VAL A 68 -6.94 17.28 -10.99
CA VAL A 68 -6.55 17.54 -12.38
C VAL A 68 -7.71 17.23 -13.32
N VAL A 69 -8.30 16.05 -13.22
CA VAL A 69 -9.41 15.63 -14.08
C VAL A 69 -10.63 16.54 -13.93
N ALA A 70 -10.95 16.96 -12.70
CA ALA A 70 -12.06 17.89 -12.46
C ALA A 70 -11.86 19.28 -13.10
N ARG A 71 -10.61 19.72 -13.29
CA ARG A 71 -10.28 21.05 -13.84
C ARG A 71 -9.95 21.04 -15.34
N GLN A 72 -9.30 19.98 -15.81
CA GLN A 72 -8.68 19.90 -17.13
C GLN A 72 -9.23 18.73 -17.97
N GLY A 73 -10.15 17.94 -17.42
CA GLY A 73 -10.62 16.70 -18.03
C GLY A 73 -9.58 15.58 -17.97
N ILE A 74 -9.95 14.41 -18.50
CA ILE A 74 -9.09 13.20 -18.48
C ILE A 74 -7.76 13.44 -19.21
N ALA A 75 -7.76 14.30 -20.22
CA ALA A 75 -6.56 14.67 -20.99
C ALA A 75 -5.49 15.37 -20.14
N GLY A 76 -5.86 16.05 -19.04
CA GLY A 76 -4.87 16.71 -18.17
C GLY A 76 -4.00 15.74 -17.34
N ASN A 77 -4.33 14.44 -17.33
CA ASN A 77 -3.55 13.40 -16.67
C ASN A 77 -2.50 12.76 -17.60
N TRP A 78 -2.44 13.18 -18.86
CA TRP A 78 -1.44 12.77 -19.86
C TRP A 78 -0.51 13.95 -20.18
#